data_AF-A0A352VQB9-F1
#
_entry.id   AF-A0A352VQB9-F1
#
_cell.length_a   1.000
_cell.length_b   1.000
_cell.length_c   1.000
_cell.angle_alpha   90.00
_cell.angle_beta   90.00
_cell.angle_gamma   90.00
#
_symmetry.space_group_name_H-M   'P 1'
#
loop_
_entity.id
_entity.type
_entity.pdbx_description
1 polymer ?
#
loop_
_entity_poly.entity_id
_entity_poly.type
_entity_poly.pdbx_seq_one_letter_code
_entity_poly.pdbx_strand_id
1 'polypeptide(L)'
;MSPKKAILRELSRQYEANDGQYTRPGSIPGFSQQPEKYQKAVNELLSARLVSGHKDEEGHMAIALNNNRLKEVKRELRPVWAHPAVWVAVVVALVLTAWGTGLA
;
A
#
# COMPACT_ATOMS: atom_id res chain seq x y z
N MET A 1 1.53 0.80 -11.12
CA MET A 1 1.40 0.68 -9.65
C MET A 1 0.69 1.94 -9.14
N SER A 2 -0.25 1.87 -8.20
CA SER A 2 -0.96 3.08 -7.74
C SER A 2 -0.08 3.96 -6.85
N PRO A 3 -0.23 5.30 -6.86
CA PRO A 3 0.57 6.21 -6.03
C PRO A 3 0.53 5.88 -4.54
N LYS A 4 -0.65 5.51 -4.01
CA LYS A 4 -0.81 5.02 -2.63
C LYS A 4 0.10 3.83 -2.32
N LYS A 5 0.07 2.82 -3.19
CA LYS A 5 0.85 1.60 -2.98
C LYS A 5 2.35 1.85 -3.14
N ALA A 6 2.74 2.79 -4.00
CA ALA A 6 4.13 3.23 -4.12
C ALA A 6 4.61 3.91 -2.83
N ILE A 7 3.83 4.85 -2.28
CA ILE A 7 4.13 5.54 -1.02
C ILE A 7 4.20 4.53 0.14
N LEU A 8 3.18 3.70 0.33
CA LEU A 8 3.15 2.71 1.41
C LEU A 8 4.30 1.70 1.31
N ARG A 9 4.68 1.29 0.09
CA ARG A 9 5.80 0.38 -0.13
C ARG A 9 7.13 1.02 0.25
N GLU A 10 7.36 2.26 -0.18
CA GLU A 10 8.59 2.98 0.13
C GLU A 10 8.71 3.23 1.64
N LEU A 11 7.63 3.70 2.28
CA LEU A 11 7.61 3.90 3.72
C LEU A 11 7.78 2.58 4.50
N SER A 12 7.22 1.47 4.01
CA SER A 12 7.44 0.15 4.60
C SER A 12 8.89 -0.31 4.49
N ARG A 13 9.56 -0.03 3.36
CA ARG A 13 10.98 -0.35 3.18
C ARG A 13 11.85 0.47 4.13
N GLN A 14 11.55 1.76 4.29
CA GLN A 14 12.28 2.64 5.19
C GLN A 14 11.98 2.35 6.65
N TYR A 15 10.78 1.88 6.97
CA TYR A 15 10.44 1.39 8.30
C TYR A 15 11.33 0.21 8.72
N GLU A 16 11.54 -0.75 7.81
CA GLU A 16 12.43 -1.89 8.05
C GLU A 16 13.91 -1.51 8.13
N ALA A 17 14.33 -0.46 7.42
CA ALA A 17 15.73 -0.03 7.35
C ALA A 17 16.15 0.97 8.44
N ASN A 18 15.25 1.87 8.85
CA ASN A 18 15.54 3.05 9.69
C ASN A 18 14.52 3.24 10.83
N ASP A 19 13.85 2.16 11.26
CA ASP A 19 12.92 2.14 12.41
C ASP A 19 11.78 3.18 12.34
N GLY A 20 11.26 3.43 11.13
CA GLY A 20 10.10 4.28 10.93
C GLY A 20 10.37 5.78 10.93
N GLN A 21 11.58 6.17 10.52
CA GLN A 21 11.94 7.56 10.30
C GLN A 21 10.98 8.27 9.34
N TYR A 22 10.72 9.55 9.63
CA TYR A 22 9.90 10.40 8.78
C TYR A 22 10.62 10.75 7.48
N THR A 23 9.90 10.62 6.37
CA THR A 23 10.43 10.88 5.03
C THR A 23 9.61 11.93 4.31
N ARG A 24 10.28 12.79 3.57
CA ARG A 24 9.61 13.81 2.75
C ARG A 24 8.87 13.13 1.60
N PRO A 25 7.60 13.47 1.33
CA PRO A 25 6.88 12.95 0.16
C PRO A 25 7.64 13.20 -1.15
N GLY A 26 8.34 14.33 -1.26
CA GLY A 26 9.12 14.70 -2.44
C GLY A 26 10.28 13.76 -2.77
N SER A 27 10.80 13.00 -1.80
CA SER A 27 11.85 12.00 -2.05
C SER A 27 11.30 10.63 -2.44
N ILE A 28 9.98 10.45 -2.50
CA ILE A 28 9.36 9.19 -2.92
C ILE A 28 9.51 9.02 -4.45
N PRO A 29 9.97 7.87 -4.93
CA PRO A 29 10.04 7.59 -6.37
C PRO A 29 8.68 7.77 -7.05
N GLY A 30 8.64 8.55 -8.12
CA GLY A 30 7.39 8.86 -8.83
C GLY A 30 6.76 10.21 -8.45
N PHE A 31 7.17 10.81 -7.33
CA PHE A 31 6.58 12.06 -6.84
C PHE A 31 6.86 13.22 -7.80
N SER A 32 8.09 13.38 -8.28
CA SER A 32 8.46 14.46 -9.20
C SER A 32 7.76 14.38 -10.55
N GLN A 33 7.39 13.16 -11.00
CA GLN A 33 6.68 12.97 -12.27
C GLN A 33 5.19 13.32 -12.16
N GLN A 34 4.56 13.08 -11.01
CA GLN A 34 3.12 13.30 -10.80
C GLN A 34 2.82 13.86 -9.40
N PRO A 35 3.32 15.08 -9.09
CA PRO A 35 3.29 15.63 -7.72
C PRO A 35 1.87 15.76 -7.18
N GLU A 36 0.91 16.21 -8.00
CA GLU A 36 -0.48 16.36 -7.59
C GLU A 36 -1.14 15.04 -7.20
N LYS A 37 -0.90 13.97 -7.97
CA LYS A 37 -1.48 12.64 -7.68
C LYS A 37 -0.87 12.02 -6.44
N TYR A 38 0.44 12.19 -6.26
CA TYR A 38 1.12 11.71 -5.07
C TYR A 38 0.70 12.51 -3.83
N GLN A 39 0.56 13.84 -3.94
CA GLN A 39 0.10 14.66 -2.83
C GLN A 39 -1.34 14.34 -2.44
N LYS A 40 -2.23 14.12 -3.42
CA LYS A 40 -3.58 13.59 -3.15
C LYS A 40 -3.52 12.24 -2.44
N ALA A 41 -2.66 11.32 -2.90
CA ALA A 41 -2.50 10.02 -2.27
C ALA A 41 -1.96 10.14 -0.82
N VAL A 42 -1.02 11.05 -0.55
CA VAL A 42 -0.54 11.34 0.81
C VAL A 42 -1.68 11.83 1.69
N ASN A 43 -2.47 12.79 1.22
CA ASN A 43 -3.61 13.31 1.97
C ASN A 43 -4.65 12.22 2.27
N GLU A 44 -4.93 11.33 1.32
CA GLU A 44 -5.82 10.18 1.53
C GLU A 44 -5.24 9.15 2.52
N LEU A 45 -3.92 8.94 2.54
CA LEU A 45 -3.29 8.05 3.51
C LEU A 45 -3.27 8.66 4.92
N LEU A 46 -3.09 9.99 5.03
CA LEU A 46 -3.18 10.73 6.29
C LEU A 46 -4.61 10.70 6.84
N SER A 47 -5.62 10.94 5.99
CA SER A 47 -7.02 10.88 6.41
C SER A 47 -7.44 9.46 6.83
N ALA A 48 -6.91 8.43 6.15
CA ALA A 48 -7.06 7.04 6.53
C ALA A 48 -6.22 6.63 7.76
N ARG A 49 -5.42 7.54 8.33
CA ARG A 49 -4.51 7.29 9.48
C ARG A 49 -3.52 6.14 9.24
N LEU A 50 -3.23 5.81 7.99
CA LEU A 50 -2.26 4.76 7.62
C LEU A 50 -0.82 5.28 7.70
N VAL A 51 -0.65 6.58 7.51
CA VAL A 51 0.61 7.30 7.67
C VAL A 51 0.44 8.43 8.68
N SER A 52 1.52 8.78 9.34
CA SER A 52 1.61 9.90 10.30
C SER A 52 2.36 11.05 9.64
N GLY A 53 1.81 12.26 9.71
CA GLY A 53 2.46 13.48 9.22
C GLY A 53 3.14 14.21 10.37
N HIS A 54 4.37 14.67 10.15
CA HIS A 54 5.13 15.52 11.05
C HIS A 54 5.73 16.68 10.25
N LYS A 55 5.85 17.86 10.87
CA LYS A 55 6.62 18.96 10.28
C LYS A 55 8.06 18.79 10.72
N ASP A 56 8.98 18.74 9.76
CA ASP A 56 10.40 18.74 10.07
C ASP A 56 10.90 20.13 10.50
N GLU A 57 12.17 20.20 10.90
CA GLU A 57 12.82 21.43 11.38
C GLU A 57 12.86 22.55 10.32
N GLU A 58 12.74 22.20 9.04
CA GLU A 58 12.66 23.15 7.92
C GLU A 58 11.22 23.60 7.62
N GLY A 59 10.23 23.07 8.35
CA GLY A 59 8.82 23.39 8.16
C GLY A 59 8.13 22.62 7.04
N HIS A 60 8.81 21.65 6.43
CA HIS A 60 8.25 20.78 5.40
C HIS A 60 7.49 19.60 6.00
N MET A 61 6.51 19.09 5.25
CA MET A 61 5.77 17.91 5.67
C MET A 61 6.61 16.65 5.42
N ALA A 62 6.86 15.89 6.49
CA ALA A 62 7.43 14.57 6.44
C ALA A 62 6.39 13.54 6.89
N ILE A 63 6.42 12.34 6.31
CA ILE A 63 5.46 11.28 6.55
C ILE A 63 6.17 9.99 6.95
N ALA A 64 5.59 9.26 7.90
CA ALA A 64 6.06 7.95 8.34
C ALA A 64 4.89 6.95 8.37
N LEU A 65 5.17 5.65 8.44
CA LEU A 65 4.11 4.68 8.70
C LEU A 65 3.52 4.87 10.10
N ASN A 66 2.23 4.64 10.24
CA ASN A 66 1.61 4.61 11.56
C ASN A 66 1.84 3.23 12.22
N ASN A 67 2.71 3.20 13.23
CA ASN A 67 3.07 1.98 13.97
C ASN A 67 1.84 1.27 14.57
N ASN A 68 0.84 2.04 14.99
CA ASN A 68 -0.39 1.50 15.57
C ASN A 68 -1.32 0.83 14.54
N ARG A 69 -1.09 1.06 13.24
CA ARG A 69 -1.92 0.53 12.13
C ARG A 69 -1.12 -0.31 11.12
N LEU A 70 0.05 -0.83 11.50
CA LEU A 70 0.87 -1.67 10.62
C LEU A 70 0.11 -2.87 10.04
N LYS A 71 -0.83 -3.46 10.79
CA LYS A 71 -1.68 -4.55 10.28
C LYS A 71 -2.54 -4.13 9.10
N GLU A 72 -3.00 -2.88 9.08
CA GLU A 72 -3.83 -2.33 8.02
C GLU A 72 -3.01 -1.83 6.84
N VAL A 73 -1.86 -1.21 7.10
CA VAL A 73 -0.85 -0.90 6.07
C VAL A 73 -0.47 -2.16 5.32
N LYS A 74 -0.20 -3.27 6.04
CA LYS A 74 0.08 -4.58 5.43
C LYS A 74 -1.12 -5.11 4.65
N ARG A 75 -2.35 -4.85 5.09
CA ARG A 75 -3.59 -5.26 4.39
C ARG A 75 -3.75 -4.54 3.05
N GLU A 76 -3.51 -3.23 3.01
CA GLU A 76 -3.46 -2.41 1.78
C GLU A 76 -2.34 -2.85 0.83
N LEU A 77 -1.18 -3.23 1.38
CA LEU A 77 -0.06 -3.73 0.60
C LEU A 77 -0.28 -5.15 0.06
N ARG A 78 -1.23 -5.93 0.62
CA ARG A 78 -1.44 -7.33 0.19
C ARG A 78 -1.64 -7.39 -1.32
N PRO A 79 -0.93 -8.27 -2.02
CA PRO A 79 -1.22 -8.55 -3.40
C PRO A 79 -2.63 -9.15 -3.51
N VAL A 80 -3.32 -8.85 -4.61
CA VAL A 80 -4.73 -9.24 -4.81
C VAL A 80 -4.88 -10.78 -4.76
N TRP A 81 -3.85 -11.52 -5.18
CA TRP A 81 -3.79 -12.99 -5.06
C TRP A 81 -3.76 -13.53 -3.62
N ALA A 82 -3.48 -12.69 -2.62
CA ALA A 82 -3.48 -13.07 -1.20
C ALA A 82 -4.86 -12.85 -0.54
N HIS A 83 -5.87 -12.46 -1.31
CA HIS A 83 -7.25 -12.39 -0.82
C HIS A 83 -7.88 -13.79 -0.85
N PRO A 84 -8.44 -14.28 0.27
CA PRO A 84 -9.06 -15.62 0.34
C PRO A 84 -10.14 -15.82 -0.73
N ALA A 85 -10.88 -14.76 -1.06
CA ALA A 85 -11.92 -14.80 -2.09
C ALA A 85 -11.38 -15.16 -3.48
N VAL A 86 -10.14 -14.79 -3.82
CA VAL A 86 -9.52 -15.15 -5.10
C VAL A 86 -9.23 -16.65 -5.14
N TRP A 87 -8.76 -17.23 -4.03
CA TRP A 87 -8.55 -18.67 -3.93
C TRP A 87 -9.85 -19.45 -4.02
N VAL A 88 -10.92 -18.98 -3.37
CA VAL A 88 -12.25 -19.59 -3.50
C VAL A 88 -12.72 -19.58 -4.95
N ALA A 89 -12.56 -18.46 -5.66
CA ALA A 89 -12.93 -18.37 -7.08
C ALA A 89 -12.13 -19.35 -7.96
N VAL A 90 -10.83 -19.48 -7.70
CA VAL A 90 -9.96 -20.44 -8.42
C VAL A 90 -10.38 -21.89 -8.13
N VAL A 91 -10.66 -22.23 -6.87
CA VAL A 91 -11.11 -23.57 -6.48
C VAL A 91 -12.47 -23.90 -7.12
N VAL A 92 -13.42 -22.97 -7.10
CA VAL A 92 -14.73 -23.15 -7.74
C VAL A 92 -14.58 -23.32 -9.25
N ALA A 93 -13.75 -22.52 -9.91
CA ALA A 93 -13.49 -22.65 -11.34
C ALA A 93 -12.88 -24.03 -11.68
N LEU A 94 -11.90 -24.50 -10.90
CA LEU A 94 -11.29 -25.82 -11.06
C LEU A 94 -12.32 -26.94 -10.88
N VAL A 95 -13.16 -26.89 -9.84
CA VAL A 95 -14.21 -27.88 -9.60
C VAL A 95 -15.22 -27.91 -10.76
N LEU A 96 -15.65 -26.75 -11.26
CA LEU A 96 -16.58 -26.67 -12.40
C LEU A 96 -15.96 -27.24 -13.69
N THR A 97 -14.68 -26.99 -13.96
CA THR A 97 -13.99 -27.56 -15.14
C THR A 97 -13.74 -29.06 -15.03
N ALA A 98 -13.45 -29.57 -13.83
CA ALA A 98 -13.23 -30.99 -13.59
C ALA A 98 -14.53 -31.81 -13.65
N TRP A 99 -15.66 -31.20 -13.29
CA TRP A 99 -16.97 -31.87 -13.32
C TRP A 99 -17.69 -31.70 -14.66
N GLY A 100 -17.42 -30.60 -15.39
CA GLY A 100 -18.00 -30.35 -16.71
C GLY A 100 -17.41 -31.19 -17.86
N THR A 101 -16.27 -31.85 -17.66
CA THR A 101 -15.60 -32.67 -18.68
C THR A 101 -15.86 -34.18 -18.58
N GLY A 102 -16.66 -34.62 -17.60
CA GLY A 102 -17.01 -36.04 -17.40
C GLY A 102 -18.28 -36.53 -18.13
N LEU A 103 -18.84 -35.74 -19.03
CA LEU A 103 -20.08 -36.04 -19.77
C LEU A 103 -19.93 -35.87 -21.31
N ALA A 104 -18.76 -36.24 -21.84
CA ALA A 104 -18.55 -36.39 -23.29
C ALA A 104 -18.20 -37.84 -23.62
#